data_AF-A0A3P9ALR5-F1
#
_entry.id   AF-A0A3P9ALR5-F1
#
_cell.length_a   1.000
_cell.length_b   1.000
_cell.length_c   1.000
_cell.angle_alpha   90.00
_cell.angle_beta   90.00
_cell.angle_gamma   90.00
#
_symmetry.space_group_name_H-M   'P 1'
#
loop_
_entity.id
_entity.type
_entity.pdbx_description
1 polymer ?
#
loop_
_entity_poly.entity_id
_entity_poly.type
_entity_poly.pdbx_seq_one_letter_code
_entity_poly.pdbx_strand_id
1 'polypeptide(L)'
;MFRKRASCYLQNVLYQTIDMTGTQIVCNELVNIDVDTFAPQYFKQEKPQLSATLRKFYSFCKRRTFGTFVASKQSPCHEADSSKNWNCCGQTFKEPSSIHRHVSRIHDTDIDQLTQSTFKVLLSQVENEATSQQQSTEKELVDFTSWISDTSHITDDQLHNGPGEVLLYYCYCQVVDPQLICDWQEALCEKLQLTGKVRVATEGINGTVGGTKVATDLYVKAMCSHPIFKIMEKEDFKTSSGGAECFSNLRVGVYKEIVPMGVDPVALSYRLAGTHLEPAEFHKEVEAILSKGDSCNDTILLDCRNFYESKIGKFSQCLAPNIRKFSYFPDYIDQNLNLFRDKKVLMYCTGGIRCERGSAYLRSKDVCKEVYQLKGGIHKYLEQFPEGFYRGKLFVFDERYAISANKDIISECMYCNSPWDQYQLCSTHFCFQLVLSCSACRQRGHTACCPTCQTKGQGQGEEPSATPPQREECECTNGRLRIPQDAL
;
A
#
# COMPACT_ATOMS: atom_id res chain seq x y z
N MET A 1 -11.76 23.54 6.94
CA MET A 1 -12.02 22.10 7.23
C MET A 1 -13.20 21.50 6.46
N PHE A 2 -14.22 22.28 6.06
CA PHE A 2 -15.37 21.77 5.29
C PHE A 2 -15.12 21.54 3.77
N ARG A 3 -14.13 22.23 3.15
CA ARG A 3 -13.82 22.12 1.71
C ARG A 3 -13.20 20.78 1.27
N LYS A 4 -12.57 20.01 2.18
CA LYS A 4 -11.95 18.71 1.84
C LYS A 4 -12.94 17.52 1.88
N ARG A 5 -14.09 17.69 2.54
CA ARG A 5 -15.09 16.61 2.76
C ARG A 5 -16.07 16.43 1.58
N ALA A 6 -16.34 17.47 0.79
CA ALA A 6 -17.21 17.36 -0.40
C ALA A 6 -16.52 16.65 -1.59
N SER A 7 -15.19 16.75 -1.70
CA SER A 7 -14.41 16.24 -2.83
C SER A 7 -14.38 14.70 -2.94
N CYS A 8 -14.59 13.97 -1.85
CA CYS A 8 -14.48 12.50 -1.84
C CYS A 8 -15.83 11.82 -2.16
N TYR A 9 -16.96 12.48 -1.87
CA TYR A 9 -18.30 11.95 -2.17
C TYR A 9 -18.74 12.23 -3.62
N LEU A 10 -18.37 13.40 -4.18
CA LEU A 10 -18.51 13.72 -5.61
C LEU A 10 -17.78 12.72 -6.52
N GLN A 11 -16.71 12.10 -6.01
CA GLN A 11 -15.95 11.06 -6.70
C GLN A 11 -16.75 9.76 -6.87
N ASN A 12 -17.72 9.44 -6.00
CA ASN A 12 -18.51 8.21 -6.10
C ASN A 12 -19.77 8.36 -6.97
N VAL A 13 -20.41 9.53 -6.99
CA VAL A 13 -21.61 9.76 -7.81
C VAL A 13 -21.26 9.85 -9.30
N LEU A 14 -20.14 10.50 -9.65
CA LEU A 14 -19.65 10.54 -11.04
C LEU A 14 -19.33 9.15 -11.59
N TYR A 15 -18.81 8.23 -10.77
CA TYR A 15 -18.50 6.87 -11.20
C TYR A 15 -19.76 6.02 -11.46
N GLN A 16 -20.83 6.22 -10.68
CA GLN A 16 -22.08 5.48 -10.88
C GLN A 16 -22.85 5.89 -12.14
N THR A 17 -22.76 7.14 -12.60
CA THR A 17 -23.38 7.56 -13.88
C THR A 17 -22.57 7.11 -15.10
N ILE A 18 -21.26 6.87 -14.94
CA ILE A 18 -20.34 6.44 -16.01
C ILE A 18 -20.47 4.93 -16.31
N ASP A 19 -20.83 4.12 -15.32
CA ASP A 19 -20.95 2.66 -15.48
C ASP A 19 -22.11 2.23 -16.41
N MET A 20 -23.06 3.12 -16.67
CA MET A 20 -24.19 2.87 -17.60
C MET A 20 -23.81 3.06 -19.08
N THR A 21 -22.61 3.56 -19.42
CA THR A 21 -22.27 3.93 -20.82
C THR A 21 -20.96 3.33 -21.36
N GLY A 22 -20.30 2.44 -20.62
CA GLY A 22 -19.27 1.54 -21.18
C GLY A 22 -18.13 2.23 -21.94
N THR A 23 -17.34 3.08 -21.29
CA THR A 23 -15.95 3.34 -21.74
C THR A 23 -15.08 3.91 -20.60
N GLN A 24 -14.03 3.17 -20.23
CA GLN A 24 -13.05 3.52 -19.19
C GLN A 24 -11.97 4.45 -19.76
N ILE A 25 -11.66 5.56 -19.04
CA ILE A 25 -10.30 6.14 -18.78
C ILE A 25 -10.39 7.61 -18.32
N VAL A 26 -9.94 7.81 -17.06
CA VAL A 26 -9.32 8.97 -16.37
C VAL A 26 -10.11 10.28 -16.26
N CYS A 27 -10.23 10.79 -15.03
CA CYS A 27 -10.18 12.25 -14.78
C CYS A 27 -9.70 12.57 -13.35
N ASN A 28 -8.38 12.54 -13.12
CA ASN A 28 -7.74 12.99 -11.87
C ASN A 28 -7.30 14.47 -11.90
N GLU A 29 -7.64 15.23 -12.96
CA GLU A 29 -7.20 16.63 -13.15
C GLU A 29 -8.27 17.68 -12.80
N LEU A 30 -9.42 17.26 -12.26
CA LEU A 30 -10.57 18.13 -11.96
C LEU A 30 -10.65 18.65 -10.52
N VAL A 31 -9.80 18.15 -9.62
CA VAL A 31 -9.94 18.32 -8.16
C VAL A 31 -9.66 19.76 -7.66
N ASN A 32 -9.35 20.72 -8.53
CA ASN A 32 -8.97 22.08 -8.12
C ASN A 32 -9.69 23.21 -8.89
N ILE A 33 -11.00 23.09 -9.18
CA ILE A 33 -11.79 24.25 -9.64
C ILE A 33 -12.30 24.99 -8.39
N ASP A 34 -11.78 26.20 -8.17
CA ASP A 34 -12.22 27.09 -7.09
C ASP A 34 -13.56 27.73 -7.49
N VAL A 35 -14.66 27.29 -6.88
CA VAL A 35 -16.04 27.68 -7.22
C VAL A 35 -16.35 29.13 -6.81
N ASP A 36 -15.50 29.75 -6.00
CA ASP A 36 -15.69 31.13 -5.54
C ASP A 36 -15.44 32.20 -6.63
N THR A 37 -15.01 31.82 -7.84
CA THR A 37 -14.74 32.78 -8.94
C THR A 37 -15.93 33.00 -9.87
N PHE A 38 -17.06 32.31 -9.66
CA PHE A 38 -18.21 32.36 -10.57
C PHE A 38 -19.20 33.45 -10.15
N ALA A 39 -18.93 34.69 -10.56
CA ALA A 39 -19.98 35.71 -10.66
C ALA A 39 -20.76 35.48 -11.98
N PRO A 40 -22.10 35.62 -11.98
CA PRO A 40 -22.92 35.29 -13.14
C PRO A 40 -22.86 36.43 -14.16
N GLN A 41 -21.98 36.35 -15.15
CA GLN A 41 -22.12 37.11 -16.40
C GLN A 41 -21.85 36.21 -17.61
N TYR A 42 -22.95 35.88 -18.27
CA TYR A 42 -23.01 35.17 -19.56
C TYR A 42 -22.36 36.00 -20.68
N PHE A 43 -21.51 35.32 -21.45
CA PHE A 43 -21.08 35.58 -22.84
C PHE A 43 -21.16 37.03 -23.37
N LYS A 44 -20.00 37.68 -23.45
CA LYS A 44 -19.67 38.53 -24.61
C LYS A 44 -18.26 38.21 -25.10
N GLN A 45 -18.13 38.37 -26.41
CA GLN A 45 -17.00 38.05 -27.28
C GLN A 45 -15.63 38.45 -26.71
N GLU A 46 -14.61 37.72 -27.18
CA GLU A 46 -13.19 37.73 -26.77
C GLU A 46 -12.85 36.68 -25.70
N LYS A 47 -11.83 35.85 -26.03
CA LYS A 47 -11.33 34.74 -25.21
C LYS A 47 -11.15 35.21 -23.75
N PRO A 48 -11.97 34.77 -22.78
CA PRO A 48 -11.71 35.07 -21.39
C PRO A 48 -10.43 34.33 -21.01
N GLN A 49 -9.54 34.97 -20.26
CA GLN A 49 -8.40 34.29 -19.67
C GLN A 49 -8.91 33.26 -18.65
N LEU A 50 -9.16 32.04 -19.13
CA LEU A 50 -9.53 30.88 -18.31
C LEU A 50 -8.45 30.66 -17.24
N SER A 51 -8.88 30.42 -16.00
CA SER A 51 -7.99 30.04 -14.90
C SER A 51 -7.20 28.78 -15.27
N ALA A 52 -6.04 28.56 -14.63
CA ALA A 52 -5.17 27.42 -14.93
C ALA A 52 -5.91 26.07 -14.82
N THR A 53 -6.87 25.94 -13.91
CA THR A 53 -7.68 24.74 -13.76
C THR A 53 -8.73 24.58 -14.86
N LEU A 54 -9.44 25.65 -15.24
CA LEU A 54 -10.43 25.58 -16.31
C LEU A 54 -9.78 25.27 -17.67
N ARG A 55 -8.54 25.74 -17.90
CA ARG A 55 -7.75 25.35 -19.07
C ARG A 55 -7.41 23.86 -19.09
N LYS A 56 -7.05 23.29 -17.94
CA LYS A 56 -6.80 21.83 -17.81
C LYS A 56 -8.07 21.04 -18.04
N PHE A 57 -9.20 21.49 -17.49
CA PHE A 57 -10.49 20.83 -17.70
C PHE A 57 -10.95 20.88 -19.16
N TYR A 58 -10.83 22.04 -19.80
CA TYR A 58 -11.11 22.17 -21.23
C TYR A 58 -10.19 21.28 -22.08
N SER A 59 -8.89 21.20 -21.74
CA SER A 59 -7.95 20.30 -22.41
C SER A 59 -8.27 18.82 -22.20
N PHE A 60 -8.84 18.46 -21.05
CA PHE A 60 -9.37 17.12 -20.80
C PHE A 60 -10.58 16.82 -21.69
N CYS A 61 -11.56 17.74 -21.73
CA CYS A 61 -12.72 17.62 -22.62
C CYS A 61 -12.27 17.47 -24.08
N LYS A 62 -11.29 18.26 -24.54
CA LYS A 62 -10.76 18.19 -25.91
C LYS A 62 -10.14 16.82 -26.23
N ARG A 63 -9.36 16.25 -25.30
CA ARG A 63 -8.77 14.90 -25.48
C ARG A 63 -9.84 13.82 -25.56
N ARG A 64 -10.88 13.92 -24.71
CA ARG A 64 -11.98 12.95 -24.67
C ARG A 64 -12.85 13.02 -25.93
N THR A 65 -13.29 14.22 -26.33
CA THR A 65 -14.09 14.41 -27.54
C THR A 65 -13.33 13.99 -28.79
N PHE A 66 -12.03 14.27 -28.86
CA PHE A 66 -11.15 13.78 -29.93
C PHE A 66 -11.11 12.25 -29.98
N GLY A 67 -10.88 11.59 -28.84
CA GLY A 67 -10.84 10.13 -28.77
C GLY A 67 -12.18 9.48 -29.15
N THR A 68 -13.30 10.00 -28.64
CA THR A 68 -14.64 9.52 -28.98
C THR A 68 -14.97 9.75 -30.45
N PHE A 69 -14.56 10.89 -31.03
CA PHE A 69 -14.75 11.15 -32.45
C PHE A 69 -13.96 10.17 -33.31
N VAL A 70 -12.69 9.90 -32.99
CA VAL A 70 -11.89 8.90 -33.70
C VAL A 70 -12.52 7.50 -33.57
N ALA A 71 -12.96 7.12 -32.38
CA ALA A 71 -13.64 5.84 -32.14
C ALA A 71 -14.94 5.71 -32.95
N SER A 72 -15.71 6.79 -33.10
CA SER A 72 -16.93 6.82 -33.91
C SER A 72 -16.71 6.55 -35.41
N LYS A 73 -15.46 6.70 -35.88
CA LYS A 73 -15.07 6.44 -37.27
C LYS A 73 -14.55 5.02 -37.48
N GLN A 74 -14.52 4.19 -36.43
CA GLN A 74 -14.09 2.80 -36.55
C GLN A 74 -15.16 1.96 -37.24
N SER A 75 -14.75 1.13 -38.18
CA SER A 75 -15.66 0.26 -38.92
C SER A 75 -16.09 -0.94 -38.06
N PRO A 76 -17.32 -1.46 -38.22
CA PRO A 76 -17.72 -2.72 -37.59
C PRO A 76 -16.87 -3.87 -38.16
N CYS A 77 -16.19 -4.64 -37.30
CA CYS A 77 -15.47 -5.84 -37.71
C CYS A 77 -16.47 -6.99 -37.91
N HIS A 78 -16.49 -7.58 -39.11
CA HIS A 78 -17.07 -8.92 -39.32
C HIS A 78 -15.97 -9.98 -39.18
N GLU A 79 -16.31 -11.10 -38.56
CA GLU A 79 -15.41 -12.20 -38.21
C GLU A 79 -14.63 -12.73 -39.43
N ALA A 80 -13.31 -12.46 -39.46
CA ALA A 80 -12.24 -13.30 -40.03
C ALA A 80 -10.88 -12.58 -40.13
N ASP A 81 -10.78 -11.27 -39.90
CA ASP A 81 -9.49 -10.54 -39.97
C ASP A 81 -9.39 -9.46 -38.87
N SER A 82 -8.35 -9.52 -38.03
CA SER A 82 -8.25 -8.78 -36.76
C SER A 82 -7.71 -7.34 -36.89
N SER A 83 -7.72 -6.78 -38.10
CA SER A 83 -7.24 -5.41 -38.35
C SER A 83 -8.35 -4.36 -38.16
N LYS A 84 -8.19 -3.49 -37.14
CA LYS A 84 -9.10 -2.36 -36.89
C LYS A 84 -8.91 -1.30 -37.99
N ASN A 85 -9.97 -0.98 -38.71
CA ASN A 85 -9.96 0.02 -39.79
C ASN A 85 -10.88 1.20 -39.46
N TRP A 86 -10.43 2.42 -39.73
CA TRP A 86 -11.23 3.65 -39.59
C TRP A 86 -11.60 4.22 -40.96
N ASN A 87 -12.82 4.74 -41.08
CA ASN A 87 -13.32 5.39 -42.28
C ASN A 87 -13.79 6.82 -41.97
N CYS A 88 -13.16 7.81 -42.60
CA CYS A 88 -13.44 9.22 -42.37
C CYS A 88 -13.25 10.04 -43.66
N CYS A 89 -14.17 10.95 -43.98
CA CYS A 89 -14.13 11.77 -45.21
C CYS A 89 -13.88 10.98 -46.51
N GLY A 90 -14.44 9.76 -46.62
CA GLY A 90 -14.25 8.89 -47.78
C GLY A 90 -12.86 8.22 -47.87
N GLN A 91 -12.01 8.36 -46.85
CA GLN A 91 -10.69 7.72 -46.76
C GLN A 91 -10.69 6.61 -45.71
N THR A 92 -9.97 5.52 -46.01
CA THR A 92 -9.77 4.39 -45.09
C THR A 92 -8.37 4.44 -44.47
N PHE A 93 -8.30 4.33 -43.15
CA PHE A 93 -7.07 4.36 -42.38
C PHE A 93 -6.90 3.03 -41.64
N LYS A 94 -5.74 2.39 -41.83
CA LYS A 94 -5.37 1.14 -41.14
C LYS A 94 -4.49 1.39 -39.91
N GLU A 95 -3.84 2.55 -39.84
CA GLU A 95 -2.99 2.94 -38.72
C GLU A 95 -3.64 4.04 -37.86
N PRO A 96 -3.64 3.88 -36.52
CA PRO A 96 -4.17 4.89 -35.59
C PRO A 96 -3.54 6.27 -35.75
N SER A 97 -2.22 6.32 -35.99
CA SER A 97 -1.45 7.56 -36.17
C SER A 97 -1.92 8.36 -37.40
N SER A 98 -2.42 7.68 -38.43
CA SER A 98 -2.87 8.27 -39.68
C SER A 98 -4.26 8.87 -39.54
N ILE A 99 -5.20 8.17 -38.89
CA ILE A 99 -6.53 8.72 -38.60
C ILE A 99 -6.47 9.89 -37.61
N HIS A 100 -5.62 9.82 -36.57
CA HIS A 100 -5.44 10.95 -35.63
C HIS A 100 -4.97 12.22 -36.36
N ARG A 101 -4.03 12.08 -37.30
CA ARG A 101 -3.52 13.21 -38.08
C ARG A 101 -4.58 13.79 -39.02
N HIS A 102 -5.42 12.93 -39.60
CA HIS A 102 -6.55 13.36 -40.43
C HIS A 102 -7.58 14.13 -39.59
N VAL A 103 -8.05 13.57 -38.49
CA VAL A 103 -9.04 14.20 -37.60
C VAL A 103 -8.53 15.54 -37.06
N SER A 104 -7.25 15.60 -36.64
CA SER A 104 -6.65 16.84 -36.14
C SER A 104 -6.53 17.95 -37.19
N ARG A 105 -6.57 17.64 -38.49
CA ARG A 105 -6.42 18.63 -39.58
C ARG A 105 -7.74 19.00 -40.23
N ILE A 106 -8.62 18.03 -40.42
CA ILE A 106 -9.87 18.19 -41.18
C ILE A 106 -11.06 18.47 -40.26
N HIS A 107 -11.06 17.93 -39.04
CA HIS A 107 -12.18 18.00 -38.10
C HIS A 107 -11.88 18.85 -36.86
N ASP A 108 -10.84 19.70 -36.87
CA ASP A 108 -10.49 20.51 -35.69
C ASP A 108 -11.66 21.40 -35.23
N THR A 109 -12.39 22.00 -36.18
CA THR A 109 -13.58 22.82 -35.88
C THR A 109 -14.71 22.01 -35.26
N ASP A 110 -14.95 20.79 -35.76
CA ASP A 110 -15.99 19.89 -35.25
C ASP A 110 -15.64 19.41 -33.83
N ILE A 111 -14.36 19.07 -33.61
CA ILE A 111 -13.84 18.70 -32.30
C ILE A 111 -13.95 19.86 -31.33
N ASP A 112 -13.63 21.09 -31.73
CA ASP A 112 -13.75 22.26 -30.87
C ASP A 112 -15.20 22.57 -30.50
N GLN A 113 -16.15 22.45 -31.42
CA GLN A 113 -17.58 22.60 -31.12
C GLN A 113 -18.10 21.51 -30.18
N LEU A 114 -17.71 20.25 -30.41
CA LEU A 114 -18.07 19.14 -29.52
C LEU A 114 -17.47 19.34 -28.13
N THR A 115 -16.21 19.77 -28.07
CA THR A 115 -15.50 20.09 -26.82
C THR A 115 -16.20 21.18 -26.03
N GLN A 116 -16.59 22.27 -26.68
CA GLN A 116 -17.32 23.37 -26.01
C GLN A 116 -18.68 22.91 -25.48
N SER A 117 -19.39 22.08 -26.25
CA SER A 117 -20.71 21.55 -25.87
C SER A 117 -20.58 20.60 -24.67
N THR A 118 -19.65 19.65 -24.73
CA THR A 118 -19.35 18.72 -23.63
C THR A 118 -18.87 19.48 -22.38
N PHE A 119 -18.01 20.48 -22.54
CA PHE A 119 -17.51 21.31 -21.44
C PHE A 119 -18.65 22.08 -20.75
N LYS A 120 -19.59 22.67 -21.51
CA LYS A 120 -20.75 23.37 -20.95
C LYS A 120 -21.69 22.46 -20.17
N VAL A 121 -22.01 21.28 -20.72
CA VAL A 121 -22.89 20.31 -20.03
C VAL A 121 -22.27 19.87 -18.72
N LEU A 122 -21.00 19.48 -18.74
CA LEU A 122 -20.30 19.05 -17.52
C LEU A 122 -20.18 20.18 -16.50
N LEU A 123 -19.97 21.42 -16.94
CA LEU A 123 -19.91 22.58 -16.05
C LEU A 123 -21.26 22.83 -15.36
N SER A 124 -22.37 22.76 -16.12
CA SER A 124 -23.72 22.93 -15.56
C SER A 124 -24.13 21.82 -14.59
N GLN A 125 -23.63 20.59 -14.79
CA GLN A 125 -23.86 19.47 -13.87
C GLN A 125 -23.16 19.71 -12.53
N VAL A 126 -21.91 20.19 -12.57
CA VAL A 126 -21.14 20.57 -11.37
C VAL A 126 -21.82 21.72 -10.61
N GLU A 127 -22.38 22.71 -11.32
CA GLU A 127 -23.12 23.83 -10.72
C GLU A 127 -24.45 23.39 -10.06
N ASN A 128 -25.21 22.51 -10.70
CA ASN A 128 -26.47 21.99 -10.16
C ASN A 128 -26.25 21.07 -8.92
N GLU A 129 -25.17 20.30 -8.90
CA GLU A 129 -24.77 19.48 -7.75
C GLU A 129 -24.29 20.35 -6.57
N ALA A 130 -23.61 21.48 -6.84
CA ALA A 130 -23.22 22.44 -5.80
C ALA A 130 -24.43 23.17 -5.18
N THR A 131 -25.45 23.47 -5.98
CA THR A 131 -26.66 24.16 -5.52
C THR A 131 -27.57 23.22 -4.70
N SER A 132 -27.61 21.92 -5.05
CA SER A 132 -28.34 20.89 -4.30
C SER A 132 -27.71 20.56 -2.93
N GLN A 133 -26.44 20.93 -2.71
CA GLN A 133 -25.74 20.80 -1.42
C GLN A 133 -25.95 21.98 -0.45
N GLN A 134 -26.42 23.13 -0.92
CA GLN A 134 -26.77 24.25 -0.04
C GLN A 134 -28.12 24.09 0.66
N GLN A 135 -29.00 23.21 0.17
CA GLN A 135 -30.29 22.90 0.81
C GLN A 135 -30.28 21.62 1.68
N SER A 136 -29.18 20.85 1.69
CA SER A 136 -29.04 19.61 2.48
C SER A 136 -28.01 19.72 3.61
N THR A 137 -27.79 20.92 4.15
CA THR A 137 -26.98 21.14 5.35
C THR A 137 -27.76 20.93 6.64
N GLU A 138 -28.47 19.82 6.73
CA GLU A 138 -28.66 19.09 8.00
C GLU A 138 -27.88 17.79 7.84
N LYS A 139 -26.66 17.76 8.39
CA LYS A 139 -25.82 16.56 8.45
C LYS A 139 -26.52 15.53 9.32
N GLU A 140 -27.09 14.48 8.73
CA GLU A 140 -27.16 13.20 9.42
C GLU A 140 -25.71 12.71 9.60
N LEU A 141 -25.22 12.79 10.84
CA LEU A 141 -24.03 12.05 11.27
C LEU A 141 -24.33 10.56 11.04
N VAL A 142 -23.64 9.92 10.10
CA VAL A 142 -23.67 8.46 10.01
C VAL A 142 -23.12 7.94 11.35
N ASP A 143 -24.00 7.36 12.15
CA ASP A 143 -23.70 6.92 13.49
C ASP A 143 -22.88 5.62 13.47
N PHE A 144 -21.55 5.76 13.41
CA PHE A 144 -20.61 4.64 13.49
C PHE A 144 -20.59 3.99 14.88
N THR A 145 -21.26 4.57 15.90
CA THR A 145 -21.40 3.92 17.21
C THR A 145 -22.20 2.62 17.10
N SER A 146 -23.07 2.48 16.09
CA SER A 146 -23.79 1.24 15.79
C SER A 146 -22.87 0.05 15.45
N TRP A 147 -21.62 0.31 15.05
CA TRP A 147 -20.59 -0.72 14.79
C TRP A 147 -19.63 -0.94 15.95
N ILE A 148 -19.79 -0.18 17.03
CA ILE A 148 -19.02 -0.38 18.25
C ILE A 148 -19.84 -1.34 19.11
N SER A 149 -19.26 -2.49 19.44
CA SER A 149 -19.94 -3.47 20.30
C SER A 149 -20.36 -2.83 21.63
N ASP A 150 -21.52 -3.23 22.15
CA ASP A 150 -21.89 -2.90 23.52
C ASP A 150 -20.91 -3.59 24.48
N THR A 151 -20.23 -2.78 25.29
CA THR A 151 -19.27 -3.23 26.30
C THR A 151 -19.73 -2.88 27.71
N SER A 152 -21.00 -2.51 27.89
CA SER A 152 -21.59 -2.15 29.20
C SER A 152 -21.41 -3.23 30.27
N HIS A 153 -21.29 -4.49 29.85
CA HIS A 153 -21.08 -5.65 30.70
C HIS A 153 -19.60 -5.92 31.03
N ILE A 154 -18.67 -5.14 30.45
CA ILE A 154 -17.23 -5.34 30.59
C ILE A 154 -16.69 -4.27 31.51
N THR A 155 -15.98 -4.71 32.54
CA THR A 155 -15.37 -3.80 33.50
C THR A 155 -14.09 -3.19 32.93
N ASP A 156 -13.77 -1.96 33.31
CA ASP A 156 -12.50 -1.32 32.94
C ASP A 156 -11.30 -2.18 33.38
N ASP A 157 -11.40 -2.88 34.50
CA ASP A 157 -10.37 -3.80 34.99
C ASP A 157 -10.06 -4.91 33.98
N GLN A 158 -11.07 -5.48 33.31
CA GLN A 158 -10.86 -6.51 32.28
C GLN A 158 -10.18 -5.98 31.01
N LEU A 159 -10.30 -4.69 30.74
CA LEU A 159 -9.64 -4.03 29.61
C LEU A 159 -8.19 -3.61 29.92
N HIS A 160 -7.84 -3.45 31.20
CA HIS A 160 -6.50 -3.04 31.63
C HIS A 160 -5.66 -4.20 32.16
N ASN A 161 -6.27 -5.08 32.96
CA ASN A 161 -5.62 -6.08 33.78
C ASN A 161 -6.05 -7.48 33.32
N GLY A 162 -5.30 -8.03 32.37
CA GLY A 162 -5.53 -9.38 31.87
C GLY A 162 -4.35 -9.89 31.05
N PRO A 163 -4.38 -11.17 30.63
CA PRO A 163 -3.37 -11.70 29.71
C PRO A 163 -3.36 -10.85 28.44
N GLY A 164 -2.21 -10.27 28.12
CA GLY A 164 -2.08 -9.42 26.95
C GLY A 164 -1.95 -10.23 25.65
N GLU A 165 -2.36 -9.60 24.56
CA GLU A 165 -2.29 -10.16 23.20
C GLU A 165 -2.03 -9.04 22.20
N VAL A 166 -1.26 -9.34 21.16
CA VAL A 166 -1.10 -8.46 19.98
C VAL A 166 -1.71 -9.13 18.76
N LEU A 167 -2.61 -8.41 18.10
CA LEU A 167 -3.22 -8.77 16.83
C LEU A 167 -2.42 -8.19 15.66
N LEU A 168 -2.28 -8.97 14.60
CA LEU A 168 -1.77 -8.55 13.29
C LEU A 168 -2.76 -8.99 12.22
N TYR A 169 -3.27 -8.06 11.41
CA TYR A 169 -4.25 -8.35 10.39
C TYR A 169 -4.16 -7.37 9.23
N TYR A 170 -4.73 -7.77 8.09
CA TYR A 170 -5.00 -6.88 6.97
C TYR A 170 -6.19 -7.41 6.18
N CYS A 171 -6.83 -6.54 5.42
CA CYS A 171 -7.87 -6.91 4.47
C CYS A 171 -7.81 -5.98 3.27
N TYR A 172 -7.55 -6.54 2.09
CA TYR A 172 -7.72 -5.79 0.84
C TYR A 172 -9.18 -5.87 0.38
N CYS A 173 -9.87 -4.74 0.47
CA CYS A 173 -11.25 -4.57 0.04
C CYS A 173 -11.46 -3.13 -0.41
N GLN A 174 -12.48 -2.88 -1.23
CA GLN A 174 -12.79 -1.52 -1.65
C GLN A 174 -13.40 -0.76 -0.46
N VAL A 175 -12.71 0.25 0.02
CA VAL A 175 -13.21 1.16 1.06
C VAL A 175 -13.60 2.48 0.40
N VAL A 176 -14.90 2.77 0.41
CA VAL A 176 -15.49 3.94 -0.26
C VAL A 176 -15.13 5.24 0.46
N ASP A 177 -15.23 5.23 1.80
CA ASP A 177 -14.84 6.35 2.66
C ASP A 177 -13.81 5.88 3.70
N PRO A 178 -12.50 6.00 3.38
CA PRO A 178 -11.44 5.66 4.32
C PRO A 178 -11.46 6.48 5.61
N GLN A 179 -12.00 7.71 5.58
CA GLN A 179 -12.06 8.55 6.77
C GLN A 179 -13.09 8.03 7.76
N LEU A 180 -14.27 7.59 7.28
CA LEU A 180 -15.28 6.98 8.15
C LEU A 180 -14.73 5.74 8.87
N ILE A 181 -13.99 4.89 8.15
CA ILE A 181 -13.35 3.71 8.76
C ILE A 181 -12.22 4.11 9.71
N CYS A 182 -11.45 5.15 9.40
CA CYS A 182 -10.45 5.71 10.31
C CYS A 182 -11.08 6.15 11.63
N ASP A 183 -12.14 6.96 11.56
CA ASP A 183 -12.85 7.49 12.73
C ASP A 183 -13.46 6.34 13.57
N TRP A 184 -14.04 5.33 12.93
CA TRP A 184 -14.54 4.13 13.60
C TRP A 184 -13.43 3.33 14.29
N GLN A 185 -12.28 3.18 13.65
CA GLN A 185 -11.13 2.46 14.20
C GLN A 185 -10.51 3.20 15.39
N GLU A 186 -10.40 4.53 15.33
CA GLU A 186 -9.97 5.36 16.47
C GLU A 186 -10.90 5.15 17.66
N ALA A 187 -12.20 5.36 17.46
CA ALA A 187 -13.19 5.21 18.54
C ALA A 187 -13.24 3.78 19.12
N LEU A 188 -13.14 2.75 18.27
CA LEU A 188 -13.15 1.36 18.70
C LEU A 188 -11.89 1.02 19.52
N CYS A 189 -10.71 1.40 19.05
CA CYS A 189 -9.46 1.15 19.76
C CYS A 189 -9.40 1.92 21.09
N GLU A 190 -9.80 3.18 21.12
CA GLU A 190 -9.86 3.98 22.35
C GLU A 190 -10.81 3.38 23.39
N LYS A 191 -12.03 2.99 22.95
CA LYS A 191 -13.00 2.35 23.85
C LYS A 191 -12.49 1.04 24.44
N LEU A 192 -11.74 0.26 23.65
CA LEU A 192 -11.16 -1.02 24.06
C LEU A 192 -9.78 -0.90 24.71
N GLN A 193 -9.29 0.33 24.95
CA GLN A 193 -7.96 0.60 25.52
C GLN A 193 -6.81 -0.08 24.74
N LEU A 194 -6.97 -0.17 23.41
CA LEU A 194 -5.96 -0.72 22.52
C LEU A 194 -4.96 0.35 22.11
N THR A 195 -3.69 -0.03 22.08
CA THR A 195 -2.63 0.75 21.43
C THR A 195 -2.18 0.04 20.16
N GLY A 196 -1.43 0.73 19.30
CA GLY A 196 -0.99 0.13 18.04
C GLY A 196 -1.06 1.06 16.85
N LYS A 197 -1.08 0.47 15.66
CA LYS A 197 -1.08 1.19 14.39
C LYS A 197 -2.13 0.60 13.46
N VAL A 198 -3.00 1.43 12.92
CA VAL A 198 -4.00 1.05 11.92
C VAL A 198 -3.86 2.00 10.72
N ARG A 199 -3.78 1.41 9.53
CA ARG A 199 -3.71 2.12 8.26
C ARG A 199 -4.94 1.79 7.45
N VAL A 200 -5.69 2.82 7.08
CA VAL A 200 -6.85 2.70 6.21
C VAL A 200 -6.53 3.35 4.88
N ALA A 201 -6.91 2.71 3.78
CA ALA A 201 -6.82 3.28 2.44
C ALA A 201 -8.05 2.86 1.63
N THR A 202 -8.22 3.42 0.43
CA THR A 202 -9.30 2.98 -0.48
C THR A 202 -9.19 1.51 -0.88
N GLU A 203 -7.98 0.94 -0.80
CA GLU A 203 -7.72 -0.48 -1.09
C GLU A 203 -7.85 -1.41 0.12
N GLY A 204 -8.20 -0.90 1.31
CA GLY A 204 -8.48 -1.76 2.47
C GLY A 204 -8.01 -1.22 3.82
N ILE A 205 -7.68 -2.15 4.72
CA ILE A 205 -7.17 -1.88 6.08
C ILE A 205 -5.98 -2.79 6.43
N ASN A 206 -5.05 -2.27 7.23
CA ASN A 206 -3.92 -3.01 7.80
C ASN A 206 -3.72 -2.55 9.24
N GLY A 207 -3.62 -3.48 10.19
CA GLY A 207 -3.50 -3.14 11.59
C GLY A 207 -2.59 -4.05 12.38
N THR A 208 -1.96 -3.46 13.39
CA THR A 208 -1.31 -4.17 14.48
C THR A 208 -1.68 -3.48 15.77
N VAL A 209 -2.46 -4.15 16.62
CA VAL A 209 -3.01 -3.58 17.86
C VAL A 209 -2.74 -4.50 19.04
N GLY A 210 -2.46 -3.93 20.21
CA GLY A 210 -2.19 -4.66 21.44
C GLY A 210 -3.09 -4.21 22.59
N GLY A 211 -3.47 -5.16 23.42
CA GLY A 211 -4.28 -4.93 24.62
C GLY A 211 -4.50 -6.24 25.38
N THR A 212 -5.49 -6.28 26.28
CA THR A 212 -5.87 -7.55 26.92
C THR A 212 -6.56 -8.48 25.94
N LYS A 213 -6.53 -9.79 26.21
CA LYS A 213 -7.22 -10.79 25.41
C LYS A 213 -8.72 -10.51 25.25
N VAL A 214 -9.35 -9.97 26.30
CA VAL A 214 -10.76 -9.56 26.25
C VAL A 214 -10.95 -8.43 25.24
N ALA A 215 -10.10 -7.41 25.28
CA ALA A 215 -10.15 -6.28 24.35
C ALA A 215 -9.90 -6.72 22.89
N THR A 216 -8.92 -7.59 22.65
CA THR A 216 -8.61 -8.10 21.31
C THR A 216 -9.72 -9.00 20.76
N ASP A 217 -10.33 -9.87 21.57
CA ASP A 217 -11.46 -10.71 21.15
C ASP A 217 -12.69 -9.85 20.76
N LEU A 218 -12.97 -8.77 21.49
CA LEU A 218 -14.04 -7.81 21.14
C LEU A 218 -13.73 -7.07 19.86
N TYR A 219 -12.48 -6.67 19.68
CA TYR A 219 -12.01 -5.98 18.48
C TYR A 219 -12.20 -6.86 17.23
N VAL A 220 -11.79 -8.13 17.30
CA VAL A 220 -12.03 -9.12 16.23
C VAL A 220 -13.52 -9.25 15.94
N LYS A 221 -14.35 -9.39 16.98
CA LYS A 221 -15.81 -9.50 16.81
C LYS A 221 -16.40 -8.28 16.10
N ALA A 222 -15.99 -7.06 16.48
CA ALA A 222 -16.44 -5.82 15.84
C ALA A 222 -16.01 -5.76 14.38
N MET A 223 -14.76 -6.12 14.08
CA MET A 223 -14.25 -6.21 12.71
C MET A 223 -15.06 -7.19 11.85
N CYS A 224 -15.25 -8.43 12.30
CA CYS A 224 -15.98 -9.44 11.52
C CYS A 224 -17.48 -9.12 11.38
N SER A 225 -18.05 -8.30 12.29
CA SER A 225 -19.46 -7.88 12.22
C SER A 225 -19.67 -6.70 11.27
N HIS A 226 -18.62 -5.91 10.99
CA HIS A 226 -18.72 -4.71 10.18
C HIS A 226 -19.01 -5.07 8.70
N PRO A 227 -20.00 -4.44 8.03
CA PRO A 227 -20.44 -4.83 6.68
C PRO A 227 -19.33 -4.93 5.63
N ILE A 228 -18.36 -4.01 5.66
CA ILE A 228 -17.21 -3.98 4.72
C ILE A 228 -16.23 -5.14 4.99
N PHE A 229 -16.08 -5.54 6.25
CA PHE A 229 -15.07 -6.50 6.68
C PHE A 229 -15.65 -7.89 6.96
N LYS A 230 -16.88 -8.17 6.51
CA LYS A 230 -17.50 -9.51 6.59
C LYS A 230 -16.73 -10.61 5.84
N ILE A 231 -15.82 -10.23 4.96
CA ILE A 231 -14.89 -11.17 4.29
C ILE A 231 -13.81 -11.69 5.23
N MET A 232 -13.56 -11.00 6.35
CA MET A 232 -12.58 -11.41 7.34
C MET A 232 -13.17 -12.44 8.30
N GLU A 233 -12.37 -13.43 8.63
CA GLU A 233 -12.66 -14.43 9.64
C GLU A 233 -11.71 -14.27 10.84
N LYS A 234 -11.95 -15.01 11.93
CA LYS A 234 -11.10 -14.92 13.14
C LYS A 234 -9.65 -15.28 12.81
N GLU A 235 -9.46 -16.20 11.89
CA GLU A 235 -8.20 -16.77 11.44
C GLU A 235 -7.32 -15.74 10.72
N ASP A 236 -7.90 -14.66 10.17
CA ASP A 236 -7.16 -13.57 9.55
C ASP A 236 -6.40 -12.71 10.57
N PHE A 237 -6.87 -12.71 11.82
CA PHE A 237 -6.26 -12.03 12.97
C PHE A 237 -5.20 -12.92 13.61
N LYS A 238 -3.95 -12.68 13.23
CA LYS A 238 -2.79 -13.39 13.74
C LYS A 238 -2.47 -12.89 15.14
N THR A 239 -2.25 -13.78 16.10
CA THR A 239 -2.01 -13.42 17.50
C THR A 239 -0.57 -13.69 17.92
N SER A 240 -0.11 -12.97 18.94
CA SER A 240 1.19 -13.19 19.60
C SER A 240 1.16 -12.65 21.03
N SER A 241 2.02 -13.17 21.91
CA SER A 241 2.18 -12.68 23.28
C SER A 241 2.71 -11.25 23.29
N GLY A 242 2.13 -10.38 24.12
CA GLY A 242 2.46 -8.96 24.22
C GLY A 242 1.25 -8.24 24.81
N GLY A 243 1.02 -6.98 24.45
CA GLY A 243 -0.11 -6.21 24.96
C GLY A 243 -0.02 -4.75 24.53
N ALA A 244 -0.76 -3.89 25.22
CA ALA A 244 -0.77 -2.45 24.93
C ALA A 244 0.61 -1.79 25.15
N GLU A 245 1.41 -2.35 26.06
CA GLU A 245 2.78 -1.91 26.37
C GLU A 245 3.77 -2.12 25.22
N CYS A 246 3.42 -2.94 24.22
CA CYS A 246 4.25 -3.14 23.03
C CYS A 246 4.28 -1.92 22.11
N PHE A 247 3.39 -0.95 22.30
CA PHE A 247 3.28 0.25 21.48
C PHE A 247 3.31 1.51 22.33
N SER A 248 4.03 2.53 21.86
CA SER A 248 4.10 3.83 22.56
C SER A 248 2.76 4.57 22.59
N ASN A 249 1.95 4.45 21.54
CA ASN A 249 0.64 5.07 21.44
C ASN A 249 -0.23 4.39 20.37
N LEU A 250 -1.53 4.70 20.36
CA LEU A 250 -2.42 4.41 19.24
C LEU A 250 -2.16 5.39 18.09
N ARG A 251 -2.08 4.87 16.86
CA ARG A 251 -2.00 5.66 15.63
C ARG A 251 -2.89 5.05 14.56
N VAL A 252 -4.04 5.66 14.33
CA VAL A 252 -4.90 5.34 13.20
C VAL A 252 -4.73 6.44 12.17
N GLY A 253 -4.80 6.11 10.88
CA GLY A 253 -4.72 7.13 9.86
C GLY A 253 -5.13 6.66 8.48
N VAL A 254 -5.57 7.63 7.68
CA VAL A 254 -5.84 7.45 6.25
C VAL A 254 -4.55 7.63 5.46
N TYR A 255 -4.25 6.67 4.60
CA TYR A 255 -3.09 6.65 3.73
C TYR A 255 -3.48 6.33 2.29
N LYS A 256 -2.54 6.54 1.36
CA LYS A 256 -2.72 6.12 -0.04
C LYS A 256 -2.67 4.60 -0.19
N GLU A 257 -1.80 3.95 0.57
CA GLU A 257 -1.57 2.51 0.53
C GLU A 257 -1.59 1.96 1.97
N ILE A 258 -2.25 0.81 2.16
CA ILE A 258 -2.26 0.12 3.46
C ILE A 258 -0.89 -0.49 3.81
N VAL A 259 -0.07 -0.76 2.78
CA VAL A 259 1.36 -1.03 2.88
C VAL A 259 2.10 -0.23 1.79
N PRO A 260 3.01 0.71 2.13
CA PRO A 260 3.65 1.55 1.12
C PRO A 260 4.60 0.76 0.20
N MET A 261 4.14 0.44 -1.01
CA MET A 261 4.97 -0.05 -2.11
C MET A 261 5.44 1.11 -3.01
N GLY A 262 4.80 2.28 -2.93
CA GLY A 262 5.15 3.43 -3.75
C GLY A 262 4.62 3.35 -5.18
N VAL A 263 3.68 2.43 -5.44
CA VAL A 263 2.97 2.30 -6.71
C VAL A 263 1.50 2.57 -6.45
N ASP A 264 0.93 3.52 -7.18
CA ASP A 264 -0.47 3.92 -7.00
C ASP A 264 -1.43 2.71 -7.11
N PRO A 265 -2.36 2.50 -6.16
CA PRO A 265 -3.35 1.42 -6.24
C PRO A 265 -4.25 1.43 -7.47
N VAL A 266 -4.40 2.58 -8.13
CA VAL A 266 -5.12 2.71 -9.41
C VAL A 266 -4.27 2.16 -10.57
N ALA A 267 -2.95 2.33 -10.52
CA ALA A 267 -2.04 1.88 -11.57
C ALA A 267 -1.78 0.37 -11.50
N LEU A 268 -1.80 -0.20 -10.29
CA LEU A 268 -1.62 -1.63 -10.06
C LEU A 268 -2.60 -2.07 -8.99
N SER A 269 -3.51 -2.98 -9.32
CA SER A 269 -4.47 -3.53 -8.35
C SER A 269 -3.92 -4.75 -7.63
N TYR A 270 -4.19 -4.85 -6.32
CA TYR A 270 -3.92 -6.05 -5.52
C TYR A 270 -4.64 -7.30 -6.08
N ARG A 271 -5.71 -7.13 -6.86
CA ARG A 271 -6.46 -8.24 -7.49
C ARG A 271 -5.64 -8.99 -8.55
N LEU A 272 -4.52 -8.43 -8.97
CA LEU A 272 -3.57 -9.06 -9.90
C LEU A 272 -2.48 -9.86 -9.17
N ALA A 273 -2.65 -10.11 -7.86
CA ALA A 273 -1.70 -10.89 -7.08
C ALA A 273 -1.44 -12.28 -7.69
N GLY A 274 -0.31 -12.87 -7.28
CA GLY A 274 0.05 -14.25 -7.61
C GLY A 274 -0.85 -15.27 -6.90
N THR A 275 -0.69 -16.53 -7.29
CA THR A 275 -1.49 -17.63 -6.73
C THR A 275 -1.11 -17.86 -5.26
N HIS A 276 -2.09 -17.84 -4.38
CA HIS A 276 -1.89 -18.19 -2.98
C HIS A 276 -1.61 -19.68 -2.82
N LEU A 277 -0.55 -20.01 -2.09
CA LEU A 277 -0.29 -21.36 -1.60
C LEU A 277 -0.63 -21.40 -0.12
N GLU A 278 -1.39 -22.42 0.28
CA GLU A 278 -1.58 -22.74 1.69
C GLU A 278 -0.23 -23.13 2.31
N PRO A 279 -0.03 -22.97 3.64
CA PRO A 279 1.27 -23.21 4.25
C PRO A 279 1.82 -24.62 4.00
N ALA A 280 0.95 -25.64 3.90
CA ALA A 280 1.36 -27.01 3.58
C ALA A 280 1.86 -27.18 2.14
N GLU A 281 1.26 -26.47 1.18
CA GLU A 281 1.70 -26.49 -0.22
C GLU A 281 3.03 -25.75 -0.35
N PHE A 282 3.14 -24.58 0.29
CA PHE A 282 4.38 -23.82 0.35
C PHE A 282 5.52 -24.61 1.00
N HIS A 283 5.24 -25.34 2.09
CA HIS A 283 6.22 -26.20 2.74
C HIS A 283 6.80 -27.25 1.80
N LYS A 284 5.95 -27.94 1.03
CA LYS A 284 6.38 -28.93 0.02
C LYS A 284 7.23 -28.31 -1.07
N GLU A 285 6.87 -27.12 -1.53
CA GLU A 285 7.65 -26.39 -2.53
C GLU A 285 9.03 -26.00 -2.00
N VAL A 286 9.12 -25.52 -0.75
CA VAL A 286 10.42 -25.22 -0.10
C VAL A 286 11.23 -26.50 0.11
N GLU A 287 10.62 -27.59 0.56
CA GLU A 287 11.27 -28.89 0.70
C GLU A 287 11.86 -29.36 -0.65
N ALA A 288 11.11 -29.19 -1.74
CA ALA A 288 11.57 -29.54 -3.08
C ALA A 288 12.76 -28.69 -3.56
N ILE A 289 12.82 -27.40 -3.19
CA ILE A 289 13.98 -26.54 -3.46
C ILE A 289 15.20 -27.08 -2.71
N LEU A 290 15.06 -27.30 -1.40
CA LEU A 290 16.15 -27.77 -0.54
C LEU A 290 16.68 -29.16 -0.96
N SER A 291 15.80 -30.05 -1.41
CA SER A 291 16.16 -31.41 -1.85
C SER A 291 16.93 -31.43 -3.18
N LYS A 292 16.75 -30.42 -4.04
CA LYS A 292 17.38 -30.35 -5.37
C LYS A 292 18.77 -29.70 -5.35
N GLY A 293 19.14 -29.01 -4.28
CA GLY A 293 20.42 -28.30 -4.16
C GLY A 293 20.64 -27.28 -5.29
N ASP A 294 21.91 -26.97 -5.59
CA ASP A 294 22.29 -25.98 -6.63
C ASP A 294 22.03 -26.46 -8.07
N SER A 295 21.60 -27.71 -8.24
CA SER A 295 21.41 -28.38 -9.53
C SER A 295 20.16 -27.92 -10.29
N CYS A 296 19.23 -27.19 -9.67
CA CYS A 296 17.98 -26.75 -10.29
C CYS A 296 17.66 -25.30 -9.90
N ASN A 297 18.08 -24.35 -10.73
CA ASN A 297 17.90 -22.93 -10.49
C ASN A 297 16.54 -22.40 -10.98
N ASP A 298 15.52 -23.26 -11.14
CA ASP A 298 14.24 -22.92 -11.80
C ASP A 298 13.19 -22.31 -10.87
N THR A 299 13.41 -22.40 -9.56
CA THR A 299 12.50 -21.86 -8.55
C THR A 299 13.23 -20.88 -7.64
N ILE A 300 12.66 -19.70 -7.46
CA ILE A 300 13.18 -18.66 -6.57
C ILE A 300 12.27 -18.55 -5.35
N LEU A 301 12.84 -18.73 -4.16
CA LEU A 301 12.18 -18.39 -2.91
C LEU A 301 12.52 -16.93 -2.56
N LEU A 302 11.57 -16.01 -2.70
CA LEU A 302 11.76 -14.56 -2.60
C LEU A 302 11.22 -13.98 -1.29
N ASP A 303 12.11 -13.45 -0.45
CA ASP A 303 11.73 -12.67 0.73
C ASP A 303 11.34 -11.24 0.32
N CYS A 304 10.10 -10.84 0.55
CA CYS A 304 9.61 -9.49 0.22
C CYS A 304 9.82 -8.48 1.37
N ARG A 305 10.60 -8.86 2.39
CA ARG A 305 10.82 -8.05 3.58
C ARG A 305 11.99 -7.08 3.44
N ASN A 306 12.08 -6.12 4.36
CA ASN A 306 13.25 -5.26 4.44
C ASN A 306 14.44 -6.06 5.00
N PHE A 307 15.66 -5.66 4.63
CA PHE A 307 16.88 -6.39 4.98
C PHE A 307 17.02 -6.71 6.48
N TYR A 308 16.60 -5.79 7.36
CA TYR A 308 16.76 -5.95 8.81
C TYR A 308 15.84 -7.05 9.35
N GLU A 309 14.74 -7.33 8.66
CA GLU A 309 13.84 -8.42 8.99
C GLU A 309 14.49 -9.76 8.60
N SER A 310 14.97 -9.85 7.36
CA SER A 310 15.65 -11.04 6.82
C SER A 310 16.97 -11.35 7.51
N LYS A 311 17.62 -10.34 8.09
CA LYS A 311 18.90 -10.49 8.79
C LYS A 311 18.77 -11.39 10.02
N ILE A 312 17.68 -11.30 10.77
CA ILE A 312 17.48 -12.05 12.03
C ILE A 312 16.61 -13.30 11.89
N GLY A 313 15.94 -13.47 10.75
CA GLY A 313 15.27 -14.72 10.43
C GLY A 313 14.79 -14.76 8.99
N LYS A 314 14.85 -15.92 8.35
CA LYS A 314 14.45 -16.14 6.95
C LYS A 314 14.34 -17.63 6.67
N PHE A 315 13.77 -17.99 5.52
CA PHE A 315 13.89 -19.34 5.00
C PHE A 315 15.32 -19.59 4.47
N SER A 316 15.80 -20.83 4.59
CA SER A 316 17.05 -21.25 3.96
C SER A 316 16.96 -21.16 2.44
N GLN A 317 18.09 -20.88 1.77
CA GLN A 317 18.18 -20.78 0.30
C GLN A 317 17.18 -19.79 -0.34
N CYS A 318 16.78 -18.73 0.37
CA CYS A 318 15.96 -17.67 -0.21
C CYS A 318 16.80 -16.53 -0.80
N LEU A 319 16.30 -15.93 -1.89
CA LEU A 319 16.69 -14.60 -2.33
C LEU A 319 16.07 -13.57 -1.40
N ALA A 320 16.90 -12.87 -0.63
CA ALA A 320 16.48 -11.83 0.30
C ALA A 320 17.07 -10.47 -0.13
N PRO A 321 16.32 -9.66 -0.90
CA PRO A 321 16.80 -8.39 -1.41
C PRO A 321 17.24 -7.48 -0.27
N ASN A 322 18.43 -6.89 -0.39
CA ASN A 322 19.00 -5.98 0.62
C ASN A 322 18.34 -4.58 0.63
N ILE A 323 17.02 -4.51 0.42
CA ILE A 323 16.24 -3.27 0.37
C ILE A 323 15.94 -2.75 1.79
N ARG A 324 16.00 -1.42 1.95
CA ARG A 324 15.70 -0.77 3.23
C ARG A 324 14.20 -0.59 3.47
N LYS A 325 13.43 -0.39 2.40
CA LYS A 325 12.00 -0.11 2.43
C LYS A 325 11.30 -0.92 1.35
N PHE A 326 10.09 -1.39 1.64
CA PHE A 326 9.27 -2.08 0.65
C PHE A 326 8.94 -1.18 -0.56
N SER A 327 8.93 0.14 -0.39
CA SER A 327 8.80 1.08 -1.51
C SER A 327 9.94 1.03 -2.54
N TYR A 328 11.02 0.33 -2.25
CA TYR A 328 12.14 0.11 -3.18
C TYR A 328 12.03 -1.21 -3.93
N PHE A 329 11.05 -2.06 -3.56
CA PHE A 329 10.83 -3.36 -4.18
C PHE A 329 10.52 -3.25 -5.68
N PRO A 330 9.68 -2.32 -6.16
CA PRO A 330 9.45 -2.13 -7.59
C PRO A 330 10.73 -1.89 -8.40
N ASP A 331 11.54 -0.92 -7.96
CA ASP A 331 12.83 -0.58 -8.58
C ASP A 331 13.80 -1.78 -8.55
N TYR A 332 13.79 -2.57 -7.47
CA TYR A 332 14.59 -3.78 -7.34
C TYR A 332 14.19 -4.84 -8.37
N ILE A 333 12.89 -5.10 -8.55
CA ILE A 333 12.41 -6.03 -9.56
C ILE A 333 12.83 -5.57 -10.95
N ASP A 334 12.65 -4.28 -11.27
CA ASP A 334 12.98 -3.73 -12.60
C ASP A 334 14.48 -3.84 -12.94
N GLN A 335 15.35 -3.64 -11.96
CA GLN A 335 16.80 -3.75 -12.15
C GLN A 335 17.31 -5.20 -12.17
N ASN A 336 16.52 -6.16 -11.70
CA ASN A 336 16.90 -7.56 -11.57
C ASN A 336 15.97 -8.50 -12.37
N LEU A 337 15.25 -8.01 -13.39
CA LEU A 337 14.28 -8.81 -14.17
C LEU A 337 14.85 -10.12 -14.72
N ASN A 338 16.13 -10.13 -15.09
CA ASN A 338 16.79 -11.32 -15.62
C ASN A 338 16.89 -12.45 -14.59
N LEU A 339 16.94 -12.15 -13.28
CA LEU A 339 16.91 -13.18 -12.23
C LEU A 339 15.60 -13.97 -12.29
N PHE A 340 14.49 -13.29 -12.61
CA PHE A 340 13.15 -13.86 -12.55
C PHE A 340 12.68 -14.48 -13.87
N ARG A 341 13.45 -14.32 -14.95
CA ARG A 341 13.08 -14.77 -16.30
C ARG A 341 12.91 -16.30 -16.35
N ASP A 342 11.75 -16.73 -16.82
CA ASP A 342 11.35 -18.13 -16.96
C ASP A 342 11.37 -18.93 -15.64
N LYS A 343 11.40 -18.24 -14.49
CA LYS A 343 11.43 -18.85 -13.16
C LYS A 343 10.03 -19.00 -12.57
N LYS A 344 9.86 -20.03 -11.75
CA LYS A 344 8.79 -20.11 -10.75
C LYS A 344 9.22 -19.31 -9.53
N VAL A 345 8.40 -18.39 -9.04
CA VAL A 345 8.75 -17.54 -7.88
C VAL A 345 7.78 -17.80 -6.73
N LEU A 346 8.31 -18.16 -5.56
CA LEU A 346 7.58 -18.34 -4.31
C LEU A 346 7.86 -17.14 -3.40
N MET A 347 6.87 -16.28 -3.21
CA MET A 347 7.02 -15.04 -2.45
C MET A 347 6.50 -15.20 -1.02
N TYR A 348 7.19 -14.60 -0.07
CA TYR A 348 6.73 -14.55 1.32
C TYR A 348 7.08 -13.23 2.02
N CYS A 349 6.33 -12.92 3.07
CA CYS A 349 6.65 -11.88 4.03
C CYS A 349 6.04 -12.23 5.41
N THR A 350 6.12 -11.33 6.39
CA THR A 350 5.67 -11.58 7.77
C THR A 350 4.23 -12.11 7.86
N GLY A 351 3.26 -11.36 7.30
CA GLY A 351 1.84 -11.67 7.41
C GLY A 351 1.10 -11.81 6.08
N GLY A 352 1.77 -11.68 4.94
CA GLY A 352 1.19 -11.79 3.59
C GLY A 352 0.94 -10.46 2.86
N ILE A 353 0.64 -9.37 3.59
CA ILE A 353 0.20 -8.10 2.99
C ILE A 353 1.10 -7.52 1.88
N ARG A 354 2.43 -7.65 2.01
CA ARG A 354 3.40 -7.17 0.99
C ARG A 354 3.35 -8.04 -0.27
N CYS A 355 3.13 -9.34 -0.11
CA CYS A 355 3.09 -10.26 -1.23
C CYS A 355 1.91 -9.96 -2.16
N GLU A 356 0.77 -9.48 -1.64
CA GLU A 356 -0.39 -9.12 -2.48
C GLU A 356 -0.02 -8.10 -3.57
N ARG A 357 0.63 -7.00 -3.16
CA ARG A 357 1.10 -5.95 -4.07
C ARG A 357 2.36 -6.36 -4.83
N GLY A 358 3.31 -6.99 -4.14
CA GLY A 358 4.60 -7.36 -4.70
C GLY A 358 4.49 -8.41 -5.80
N SER A 359 3.64 -9.42 -5.61
CA SER A 359 3.39 -10.46 -6.61
C SER A 359 2.61 -9.90 -7.80
N ALA A 360 1.63 -9.02 -7.57
CA ALA A 360 0.97 -8.28 -8.64
C ALA A 360 1.97 -7.47 -9.48
N TYR A 361 2.92 -6.80 -8.83
CA TYR A 361 3.96 -6.03 -9.51
C TYR A 361 4.86 -6.94 -10.34
N LEU A 362 5.36 -8.05 -9.77
CA LEU A 362 6.21 -8.99 -10.48
C LEU A 362 5.50 -9.62 -11.68
N ARG A 363 4.23 -10.03 -11.52
CA ARG A 363 3.40 -10.55 -12.62
C ARG A 363 3.21 -9.54 -13.74
N SER A 364 3.07 -8.26 -13.43
CA SER A 364 2.92 -7.20 -14.45
C SER A 364 4.13 -7.06 -15.37
N LYS A 365 5.29 -7.63 -15.01
CA LYS A 365 6.51 -7.62 -15.82
C LYS A 365 6.57 -8.72 -16.86
N ASP A 366 5.73 -9.75 -16.73
CA ASP A 366 5.60 -10.83 -17.71
C ASP A 366 6.92 -11.52 -18.06
N VAL A 367 7.79 -11.72 -17.04
CA VAL A 367 9.07 -12.42 -17.18
C VAL A 367 9.09 -13.78 -16.50
N CYS A 368 8.26 -13.98 -15.47
CA CYS A 368 8.21 -15.22 -14.70
C CYS A 368 7.35 -16.27 -15.40
N LYS A 369 7.69 -17.55 -15.21
CA LYS A 369 6.82 -18.66 -15.60
C LYS A 369 5.56 -18.69 -14.73
N GLU A 370 5.75 -18.60 -13.41
CA GLU A 370 4.68 -18.64 -12.41
C GLU A 370 5.06 -17.79 -11.18
N VAL A 371 4.08 -17.17 -10.55
CA VAL A 371 4.27 -16.39 -9.31
C VAL A 371 3.28 -16.87 -8.27
N TYR A 372 3.81 -17.40 -7.18
CA TYR A 372 3.09 -17.91 -6.03
C TYR A 372 3.41 -17.08 -4.78
N GLN A 373 2.52 -17.09 -3.80
CA GLN A 373 2.72 -16.41 -2.53
C GLN A 373 2.19 -17.21 -1.33
N LEU A 374 2.91 -17.17 -0.21
CA LEU A 374 2.51 -17.82 1.03
C LEU A 374 1.29 -17.14 1.66
N LYS A 375 0.16 -17.84 1.69
CA LYS A 375 -1.06 -17.36 2.34
C LYS A 375 -0.84 -17.19 3.83
N GLY A 376 -1.23 -16.03 4.35
CA GLY A 376 -1.03 -15.67 5.76
C GLY A 376 0.42 -15.40 6.19
N GLY A 377 1.39 -15.50 5.27
CA GLY A 377 2.80 -15.21 5.50
C GLY A 377 3.49 -16.18 6.46
N ILE A 378 4.71 -15.80 6.89
CA ILE A 378 5.55 -16.59 7.80
C ILE A 378 4.79 -16.94 9.08
N HIS A 379 3.94 -16.04 9.59
CA HIS A 379 3.17 -16.26 10.81
C HIS A 379 2.28 -17.52 10.71
N LYS A 380 1.45 -17.65 9.67
CA LYS A 380 0.63 -18.85 9.45
C LYS A 380 1.44 -20.10 9.12
N TYR A 381 2.58 -19.92 8.46
CA TYR A 381 3.50 -21.03 8.25
C TYR A 381 4.07 -21.58 9.56
N LEU A 382 4.47 -20.73 10.51
CA LEU A 382 5.01 -21.15 11.80
C LEU A 382 3.95 -21.76 12.72
N GLU A 383 2.69 -21.34 12.63
CA GLU A 383 1.58 -21.99 13.34
C GLU A 383 1.46 -23.47 12.96
N GLN A 384 1.62 -23.80 11.67
CA GLN A 384 1.48 -25.17 11.17
C GLN A 384 2.80 -25.96 11.17
N PHE A 385 3.93 -25.29 10.95
CA PHE A 385 5.27 -25.88 10.84
C PHE A 385 6.28 -25.16 11.75
N PRO A 386 6.14 -25.26 13.09
CA PRO A 386 7.04 -24.58 14.03
C PRO A 386 8.51 -25.01 13.86
N GLU A 387 8.74 -26.29 13.54
CA GLU A 387 10.07 -26.85 13.25
C GLU A 387 10.35 -26.93 11.73
N GLY A 388 9.63 -26.15 10.92
CA GLY A 388 9.75 -26.15 9.46
C GLY A 388 11.06 -25.54 8.96
N PHE A 389 11.11 -24.99 7.74
CA PHE A 389 12.33 -24.46 7.13
C PHE A 389 12.69 -23.00 7.46
N TYR A 390 11.82 -22.26 8.16
CA TYR A 390 12.14 -20.90 8.60
C TYR A 390 13.12 -20.95 9.77
N ARG A 391 14.17 -20.12 9.77
CA ARG A 391 15.22 -20.11 10.80
C ARG A 391 15.32 -18.73 11.43
N GLY A 392 15.56 -18.65 12.74
CA GLY A 392 15.77 -17.40 13.46
C GLY A 392 14.51 -16.81 14.09
N LYS A 393 14.39 -15.50 14.02
CA LYS A 393 13.28 -14.73 14.61
C LYS A 393 12.41 -14.08 13.55
N LEU A 394 11.14 -13.84 13.88
CA LEU A 394 10.23 -13.07 13.05
C LEU A 394 10.22 -11.62 13.51
N PHE A 395 10.68 -10.70 12.66
CA PHE A 395 10.63 -9.27 12.96
C PHE A 395 9.18 -8.76 13.07
N VAL A 396 8.91 -7.96 14.10
CA VAL A 396 7.61 -7.32 14.35
C VAL A 396 7.78 -5.80 14.49
N PHE A 397 6.77 -5.03 14.08
CA PHE A 397 6.85 -3.57 13.93
C PHE A 397 6.41 -2.79 15.17
N ASP A 398 6.83 -3.27 16.33
CA ASP A 398 6.53 -2.79 17.68
C ASP A 398 7.77 -2.89 18.59
N GLU A 399 7.67 -2.48 19.85
CA GLU A 399 8.82 -2.37 20.77
C GLU A 399 9.50 -3.72 21.08
N ARG A 400 8.87 -4.86 20.74
CA ARG A 400 9.48 -6.18 20.88
C ARG A 400 10.58 -6.42 19.84
N TYR A 401 10.55 -5.73 18.70
CA TYR A 401 11.37 -5.91 17.49
C TYR A 401 11.32 -7.29 16.82
N ALA A 402 11.24 -8.37 17.58
CA ALA A 402 11.19 -9.72 17.04
C ALA A 402 10.51 -10.70 18.02
N ILE A 403 9.85 -11.71 17.46
CA ILE A 403 9.35 -12.87 18.19
C ILE A 403 10.14 -14.11 17.76
N SER A 404 10.49 -14.97 18.70
CA SER A 404 11.25 -16.19 18.39
C SER A 404 10.40 -17.17 17.60
N ALA A 405 10.90 -17.63 16.45
CA ALA A 405 10.30 -18.74 15.72
C ALA A 405 10.88 -20.08 16.19
N ASN A 406 12.21 -20.14 16.33
CA ASN A 406 12.95 -21.27 16.90
C ASN A 406 14.18 -20.75 17.65
N LYS A 407 15.08 -21.67 18.03
CA LYS A 407 16.29 -21.39 18.82
C LYS A 407 17.48 -20.94 17.96
N ASP A 408 17.35 -20.94 16.64
CA ASP A 408 18.47 -20.64 15.77
C ASP A 408 18.81 -19.14 15.82
N ILE A 409 20.11 -18.84 15.84
CA ILE A 409 20.61 -17.47 15.72
C ILE A 409 21.35 -17.41 14.40
N ILE A 410 20.73 -16.78 13.40
CA ILE A 410 21.27 -16.69 12.04
C ILE A 410 21.98 -15.35 11.75
N SER A 411 22.06 -14.50 12.77
CA SER A 411 22.71 -13.19 12.72
C SER A 411 23.82 -13.09 13.74
N GLU A 412 24.66 -12.07 13.56
CA GLU A 412 25.87 -11.89 14.33
C GLU A 412 25.95 -10.47 14.88
N CYS A 413 26.65 -10.33 16.00
CA CYS A 413 27.05 -9.04 16.53
C CYS A 413 27.95 -8.35 15.49
N MET A 414 27.59 -7.14 15.09
CA MET A 414 28.33 -6.42 14.05
C MET A 414 29.75 -5.99 14.46
N TYR A 415 30.12 -6.13 15.74
CA TYR A 415 31.41 -5.71 16.27
C TYR A 415 32.38 -6.88 16.52
N CYS A 416 31.88 -8.06 16.89
CA CYS A 416 32.72 -9.21 17.25
C CYS A 416 32.33 -10.51 16.55
N ASN A 417 31.29 -10.48 15.71
CA ASN A 417 30.74 -11.62 14.98
C ASN A 417 30.21 -12.77 15.85
N SER A 418 30.05 -12.58 17.17
CA SER A 418 29.38 -13.56 18.02
C SER A 418 27.91 -13.70 17.61
N PRO A 419 27.30 -14.90 17.64
CA PRO A 419 25.88 -15.07 17.37
C PRO A 419 25.03 -14.09 18.19
N TRP A 420 24.20 -13.30 17.52
CA TRP A 420 23.35 -12.28 18.16
C TRP A 420 22.18 -11.88 17.28
N ASP A 421 20.98 -11.79 17.84
CA ASP A 421 19.73 -11.54 17.10
C ASP A 421 18.79 -10.52 17.79
N GLN A 422 19.29 -9.83 18.82
CA GLN A 422 18.53 -8.79 19.52
C GLN A 422 18.88 -7.41 18.99
N TYR A 423 17.89 -6.77 18.37
CA TYR A 423 18.03 -5.39 17.94
C TYR A 423 17.89 -4.41 19.09
N GLN A 424 18.65 -3.33 19.00
CA GLN A 424 18.47 -2.11 19.78
C GLN A 424 18.76 -0.92 18.88
N LEU A 425 18.20 0.25 19.19
CA LEU A 425 18.48 1.44 18.42
C LEU A 425 19.95 1.85 18.52
N CYS A 426 20.44 2.48 17.46
CA CYS A 426 21.69 3.21 17.45
C CYS A 426 21.66 4.28 18.55
N SER A 427 22.75 4.43 19.29
CA SER A 427 22.88 5.43 20.36
C SER A 427 22.78 6.88 19.91
N THR A 428 23.02 7.18 18.62
CA THR A 428 22.81 8.51 18.06
C THR A 428 21.31 8.80 17.88
N HIS A 429 20.83 9.84 18.58
CA HIS A 429 19.40 10.18 18.69
C HIS A 429 18.66 10.33 17.34
N PHE A 430 19.34 10.77 16.28
CA PHE A 430 18.73 11.00 14.96
C PHE A 430 18.93 9.86 13.96
N CYS A 431 19.56 8.77 14.36
CA CYS A 431 19.91 7.67 13.46
C CYS A 431 18.77 6.64 13.32
N PHE A 432 18.17 6.21 14.44
CA PHE A 432 17.11 5.19 14.47
C PHE A 432 17.42 3.86 13.76
N GLN A 433 18.68 3.60 13.37
CA GLN A 433 19.10 2.32 12.83
C GLN A 433 19.01 1.23 13.89
N LEU A 434 18.63 0.03 13.47
CA LEU A 434 18.63 -1.15 14.30
C LEU A 434 20.04 -1.76 14.32
N VAL A 435 20.58 -1.94 15.52
CA VAL A 435 21.95 -2.37 15.77
C VAL A 435 21.94 -3.73 16.46
N LEU A 436 22.63 -4.70 15.86
CA LEU A 436 22.94 -6.00 16.47
C LEU A 436 24.28 -5.89 17.20
N SER A 437 24.23 -5.54 18.49
CA SER A 437 25.42 -5.48 19.34
C SER A 437 25.19 -6.31 20.60
N CYS A 438 26.02 -7.33 20.80
CA CYS A 438 25.92 -8.22 21.95
C CYS A 438 26.20 -7.49 23.26
N SER A 439 25.76 -8.07 24.37
CA SER A 439 25.90 -7.50 25.71
C SER A 439 27.35 -7.09 26.02
N ALA A 440 28.32 -7.95 25.70
CA ALA A 440 29.75 -7.67 25.90
C ALA A 440 30.25 -6.48 25.07
N CYS A 441 29.84 -6.35 23.80
CA CYS A 441 30.21 -5.21 22.97
C CYS A 441 29.55 -3.92 23.44
N ARG A 442 28.26 -3.96 23.82
CA ARG A 442 27.56 -2.80 24.38
C ARG A 442 28.20 -2.29 25.67
N GLN A 443 28.64 -3.19 26.56
CA GLN A 443 29.39 -2.84 27.77
C GLN A 443 30.72 -2.14 27.48
N ARG A 444 31.35 -2.43 26.32
CA ARG A 444 32.56 -1.73 25.83
C ARG A 444 32.25 -0.42 25.10
N GLY A 445 30.98 0.02 25.08
CA GLY A 445 30.54 1.26 24.44
C GLY A 445 30.12 1.11 22.97
N HIS A 446 30.21 -0.08 22.37
CA HIS A 446 29.84 -0.32 20.98
C HIS A 446 28.32 -0.38 20.79
N THR A 447 27.70 0.77 20.54
CA THR A 447 26.24 0.97 20.62
C THR A 447 25.63 1.60 19.36
N ALA A 448 26.44 1.90 18.34
CA ALA A 448 26.05 2.68 17.17
C ALA A 448 26.02 1.88 15.85
N CYS A 449 25.35 2.41 14.81
CA CYS A 449 25.31 1.79 13.47
C CYS A 449 26.66 1.79 12.75
N CYS A 450 27.49 2.81 12.99
CA CYS A 450 28.74 3.07 12.26
C CYS A 450 29.70 3.89 13.12
N PRO A 451 31.00 3.99 12.72
CA PRO A 451 31.98 4.83 13.39
C PRO A 451 31.53 6.29 13.53
N THR A 452 30.96 6.90 12.48
CA THR A 452 30.45 8.28 12.56
C THR A 452 29.38 8.44 13.66
N CYS A 453 28.45 7.51 13.77
CA CYS A 453 27.44 7.54 14.83
C CYS A 453 28.04 7.26 16.21
N GLN A 454 29.05 6.38 16.29
CA GLN A 454 29.76 6.10 17.53
C GLN A 454 30.44 7.37 18.08
N THR A 455 31.08 8.17 17.21
CA THR A 455 31.69 9.45 17.58
C THR A 455 30.64 10.50 17.96
N LYS A 456 29.56 10.63 17.16
CA LYS A 456 28.46 11.58 17.45
C LYS A 456 27.78 11.28 18.80
N GLY A 457 27.57 10.00 19.12
CA GLY A 457 26.94 9.56 20.37
C GLY A 457 27.77 9.82 21.62
N GLN A 458 29.10 9.90 21.49
CA GLN A 458 30.00 10.23 22.61
C GLN A 458 30.12 11.73 22.88
N GLY A 459 29.76 12.58 21.91
CA GLY A 459 29.88 14.04 22.00
C GLY A 459 28.62 14.79 22.47
N GLN A 460 27.48 14.12 22.66
CA GLN A 460 26.22 14.79 23.00
C GLN A 460 25.91 14.73 24.50
N GLY A 461 26.46 15.71 25.22
CA GLY A 461 25.98 16.19 26.52
C GLY A 461 25.26 17.54 26.42
N GLU A 462 24.74 17.92 25.24
CA GLU A 462 24.09 19.21 25.01
C GLU A 462 22.60 19.05 24.69
N GLU A 463 21.78 19.88 25.33
CA GLU A 463 20.32 19.91 25.25
C GLU A 463 19.78 20.07 23.81
N PRO A 464 18.58 19.54 23.52
CA PRO A 464 17.99 19.64 22.19
C PRO A 464 17.62 21.10 21.87
N SER A 465 18.42 21.75 21.01
CA SER A 465 18.02 23.00 20.36
C SER A 465 16.77 22.77 19.50
N ALA A 466 15.85 23.74 19.53
CA ALA A 466 14.53 23.75 18.89
C ALA A 466 14.57 23.82 17.34
N THR A 467 15.40 23.00 16.69
CA THR A 467 15.55 22.94 15.24
C THR A 467 14.77 21.72 14.70
N PRO A 468 14.07 21.82 13.55
CA PRO A 468 13.27 20.70 13.00
C PRO A 468 14.15 19.46 12.74
N PRO A 469 13.57 18.24 12.74
CA PRO A 469 14.35 17.01 12.69
C PRO A 469 15.25 16.99 11.46
N GLN A 470 16.56 17.13 11.67
CA GLN A 470 17.56 16.98 10.62
C GLN A 470 17.51 15.53 10.11
N ARG A 471 17.68 15.36 8.80
CA ARG A 471 17.69 14.05 8.15
C ARG A 471 18.73 13.15 8.82
N GLU A 472 18.47 11.85 8.78
CA GLU A 472 19.39 10.83 9.27
C GLU A 472 20.79 10.99 8.62
N GLU A 473 21.80 11.32 9.41
CA GLU A 473 23.20 11.42 8.99
C GLU A 473 24.03 10.25 9.55
N CYS A 474 23.72 9.02 9.13
CA CYS A 474 24.52 7.81 9.40
C CYS A 474 25.16 7.32 8.08
N GLU A 475 26.44 6.95 8.12
CA GLU A 475 27.16 6.36 6.98
C GLU A 475 26.45 5.13 6.41
N CYS A 476 25.81 4.33 7.27
CA CYS A 476 25.03 3.16 6.84
C CYS A 476 23.88 3.52 5.90
N THR A 477 23.43 4.78 5.88
CA THR A 477 22.36 5.24 5.00
C THR A 477 22.87 5.96 3.78
N ASN A 478 23.97 6.71 3.91
CA ASN A 478 24.61 7.38 2.78
C ASN A 478 25.33 6.39 1.86
N GLY A 479 26.03 5.40 2.42
CA GLY A 479 26.82 4.43 1.66
C GLY A 479 26.03 3.21 1.15
N ARG A 480 24.78 3.03 1.60
CA ARG A 480 23.98 1.88 1.16
C ARG A 480 23.41 2.14 -0.22
N LEU A 481 23.69 1.24 -1.15
CA LEU A 481 22.99 1.19 -2.43
C LEU A 481 21.49 1.12 -2.17
N ARG A 482 20.76 2.09 -2.74
CA ARG A 482 19.30 2.17 -2.58
C ARG A 482 18.63 0.89 -3.10
N ILE A 483 19.09 0.41 -4.26
CA ILE A 483 18.63 -0.80 -4.93
C ILE A 483 19.83 -1.76 -5.08
N PRO A 484 19.79 -2.96 -4.47
CA PRO A 484 20.83 -3.95 -4.63
C PRO A 484 20.75 -4.61 -6.03
N GLN A 485 21.91 -5.03 -6.54
CA GLN A 485 22.01 -5.96 -7.67
C GLN A 485 22.39 -7.31 -7.10
N ASP A 486 21.45 -8.26 -7.15
CA ASP A 486 21.69 -9.61 -6.67
C ASP A 486 22.07 -10.49 -7.86
N ALA A 487 22.97 -11.45 -7.64
CA ALA A 487 23.30 -12.51 -8.58
C ALA A 487 23.03 -13.84 -7.87
N LEU A 488 22.26 -14.72 -8.53
CA LEU A 488 22.00 -16.07 -8.05
C LEU A 488 23.17 -17.00 -8.37
#